data_AF-A0A9D4WRD9-F1
#
_entry.id   AF-A0A9D4WRD9-F1
#
_cell.length_a   1.000
_cell.length_b   1.000
_cell.length_c   1.000
_cell.angle_alpha   90.00
_cell.angle_beta   90.00
_cell.angle_gamma   90.00
#
_symmetry.space_group_name_H-M   'P 1'
#
loop_
_entity.id
_entity.type
_entity.pdbx_description
1 polymer ?
#
loop_
_entity_poly.entity_id
_entity_poly.type
_entity_poly.pdbx_seq_one_letter_code
_entity_poly.pdbx_strand_id
1 'polypeptide(L)'
;MLRFHECCQNYKDFRKRQEPAVDKLKEPTLDEITSALVGRYGLNFTRQVTASLWFLCKEEASLLDITDQACSLFSPSEITLLEWTDDLEMYILKGYGKSINYRMGMPLLEDVVQSMEQAIMAKEEKHVPGSFEKARLRFAHAETVVPFSCLLGLFLEGSEFDTIQKEIPLAFPLKPPQKRKWRGSIVAPFAGNNMLVLYRCPAPDKARSKHFVQVLHNEHPIPMPGCNGSDFCPFEVFKEKIVAPHRKHDYDTVCNAKLEQKPSGSKIFQILQWFFQLGKGDKYPKDEF
;
A
#
# COMPACT_ATOMS: atom_id res chain seq x y z
N MET A 1 -12.64 0.45 -10.95
CA MET A 1 -11.46 1.27 -11.32
C MET A 1 -10.20 0.62 -10.73
N LEU A 2 -9.22 0.22 -11.55
CA LEU A 2 -7.99 -0.47 -11.09
C LEU A 2 -6.78 0.44 -10.93
N ARG A 3 -6.79 1.62 -11.56
CA ARG A 3 -5.68 2.60 -11.52
C ARG A 3 -6.07 3.86 -10.77
N PHE A 4 -6.72 3.70 -9.62
CA PHE A 4 -7.17 4.84 -8.80
C PHE A 4 -6.02 5.77 -8.39
N HIS A 5 -4.82 5.23 -8.20
CA HIS A 5 -3.62 6.01 -7.85
C HIS A 5 -3.18 6.97 -8.97
N GLU A 6 -3.42 6.62 -10.25
CA GLU A 6 -3.13 7.49 -11.39
C GLU A 6 -4.12 8.66 -11.49
N CYS A 7 -5.34 8.49 -10.99
CA CYS A 7 -6.39 9.51 -11.09
C CYS A 7 -6.53 10.34 -9.80
N CYS A 8 -5.80 10.01 -8.73
CA CYS A 8 -5.94 10.66 -7.44
C CYS A 8 -4.93 11.80 -7.25
N GLN A 9 -5.33 13.05 -7.47
CA GLN A 9 -4.41 14.19 -7.43
C GLN A 9 -3.81 14.40 -6.04
N ASN A 10 -4.61 14.33 -4.98
CA ASN A 10 -4.11 14.44 -3.60
C ASN A 10 -3.08 13.36 -3.26
N TYR A 11 -3.23 12.13 -3.79
CA TYR A 11 -2.26 11.06 -3.60
C TYR A 11 -0.95 11.34 -4.35
N LYS A 12 -1.02 11.80 -5.60
CA LYS A 12 0.16 12.22 -6.37
C LYS A 12 0.93 13.33 -5.66
N ASP A 13 0.22 14.34 -5.17
CA ASP A 13 0.81 15.46 -4.43
C ASP A 13 1.41 15.00 -3.10
N PHE A 14 0.74 14.07 -2.40
CA PHE A 14 1.28 13.44 -1.20
C PHE A 14 2.58 12.68 -1.50
N ARG A 15 2.59 11.82 -2.51
CA ARG A 15 3.78 11.06 -2.97
C ARG A 15 4.94 12.00 -3.25
N LYS A 16 4.73 13.01 -4.10
CA LYS A 16 5.77 13.98 -4.47
C LYS A 16 6.38 14.70 -3.27
N ARG A 17 5.59 15.02 -2.25
CA ARG A 17 6.08 15.66 -1.02
C ARG A 17 6.78 14.70 -0.07
N GLN A 18 6.30 13.46 0.02
CA GLN A 18 6.74 12.51 1.04
C GLN A 18 7.98 11.70 0.61
N GLU A 19 8.14 11.44 -0.68
CA GLU A 19 9.21 10.61 -1.25
C GLU A 19 10.63 11.07 -0.85
N PRO A 20 11.00 12.37 -0.91
CA PRO A 20 12.32 12.80 -0.45
C PRO A 20 12.60 12.53 1.04
N ALA A 21 11.56 12.58 1.88
CA ALA A 21 11.71 12.29 3.30
C ALA A 21 11.89 10.78 3.55
N VAL A 22 11.28 9.94 2.71
CA VAL A 22 11.47 8.48 2.73
C VAL A 22 12.86 8.12 2.25
N ASP A 23 13.35 8.73 1.18
CA ASP A 23 14.72 8.51 0.70
C ASP A 23 15.73 8.82 1.80
N LYS A 24 15.58 9.98 2.45
CA LYS A 24 16.42 10.38 3.59
C LYS A 24 16.36 9.39 4.77
N LEU A 25 15.22 8.74 5.00
CA LEU A 25 15.07 7.72 6.05
C LEU A 25 15.87 6.44 5.73
N LYS A 26 16.04 6.12 4.44
CA LYS A 26 16.78 4.95 3.97
C LYS A 26 18.30 5.17 3.95
N GLU A 27 18.74 6.43 3.76
CA GLU A 27 20.16 6.81 3.61
C GLU A 27 21.09 6.18 4.66
N PRO A 28 20.82 6.22 5.98
CA PRO A 28 21.77 5.69 6.97
C PRO A 28 22.05 4.19 6.80
N THR A 29 21.03 3.43 6.39
CA THR A 29 21.17 1.98 6.16
C THR A 29 21.91 1.73 4.85
N LEU A 30 21.64 2.51 3.81
CA LEU A 30 22.37 2.41 2.55
C LEU A 30 23.84 2.83 2.69
N ASP A 31 24.14 3.84 3.50
CA ASP A 31 25.51 4.31 3.78
C ASP A 31 26.32 3.26 4.57
N GLU A 32 25.70 2.60 5.56
CA GLU A 32 26.28 1.49 6.31
C GLU A 32 26.69 0.35 5.37
N ILE A 33 25.75 -0.11 4.54
CA ILE A 33 25.98 -1.22 3.60
C ILE A 33 26.97 -0.84 2.51
N THR A 34 26.87 0.37 1.97
CA THR A 34 27.81 0.88 0.95
C THR A 34 29.23 0.87 1.51
N SER A 35 29.42 1.36 2.74
CA SER A 35 30.72 1.37 3.41
C SER A 35 31.27 -0.04 3.62
N ALA A 36 30.41 -1.00 3.99
CA ALA A 36 30.78 -2.41 4.11
C ALA A 36 31.21 -3.03 2.76
N LEU A 37 30.51 -2.73 1.66
CA LEU A 37 30.87 -3.17 0.32
C LEU A 37 32.22 -2.59 -0.14
N VAL A 38 32.45 -1.29 0.09
CA VAL A 38 33.75 -0.64 -0.20
C VAL A 38 34.88 -1.36 0.53
N GLY A 39 34.71 -1.62 1.83
CA GLY A 39 35.71 -2.32 2.63
C GLY A 39 35.94 -3.77 2.19
N ARG A 40 34.89 -4.48 1.80
CA ARG A 40 34.93 -5.89 1.40
C ARG A 40 35.60 -6.12 0.04
N TYR A 41 35.34 -5.25 -0.93
CA TYR A 41 35.76 -5.45 -2.32
C TYR A 41 36.84 -4.47 -2.80
N GLY A 42 37.14 -3.41 -2.05
CA GLY A 42 38.12 -2.39 -2.46
C GLY A 42 37.69 -1.57 -3.67
N LEU A 43 36.40 -1.57 -4.01
CA LEU A 43 35.82 -0.82 -5.13
C LEU A 43 35.11 0.43 -4.62
N ASN A 44 35.01 1.45 -5.48
CA ASN A 44 34.33 2.71 -5.15
C ASN A 44 32.81 2.58 -5.33
N PHE A 45 32.13 1.98 -4.35
CA PHE A 45 30.67 1.94 -4.32
C PHE A 45 30.07 3.25 -3.84
N THR A 46 29.04 3.73 -4.55
CA THR A 46 28.17 4.80 -4.09
C THR A 46 26.84 4.22 -3.62
N ARG A 47 26.04 4.99 -2.86
CA ARG A 47 24.68 4.60 -2.49
C ARG A 47 23.83 4.17 -3.70
N GLN A 48 23.96 4.90 -4.81
CA GLN A 48 23.24 4.59 -6.04
C GLN A 48 23.65 3.23 -6.60
N VAL A 49 24.96 2.93 -6.65
CA VAL A 49 25.44 1.62 -7.12
C VAL A 49 24.97 0.51 -6.17
N THR A 50 25.04 0.70 -4.86
CA THR A 50 24.53 -0.25 -3.86
C THR A 50 23.03 -0.54 -4.07
N ALA A 51 22.23 0.50 -4.26
CA ALA A 51 20.79 0.36 -4.53
C ALA A 51 20.52 -0.33 -5.87
N SER A 52 21.29 -0.05 -6.91
CA SER A 52 21.18 -0.72 -8.22
C SER A 52 21.58 -2.20 -8.16
N LEU A 53 22.61 -2.56 -7.39
CA LEU A 53 22.99 -3.96 -7.17
C LEU A 53 21.95 -4.72 -6.34
N TRP A 54 21.34 -4.05 -5.36
CA TRP A 54 20.21 -4.62 -4.63
C TRP A 54 19.01 -4.86 -5.55
N PHE A 55 18.71 -3.90 -6.43
CA PHE A 55 17.67 -4.08 -7.45
C PHE A 55 17.99 -5.24 -8.39
N LEU A 56 19.22 -5.31 -8.92
CA LEU A 56 19.65 -6.42 -9.78
C LEU A 56 19.52 -7.78 -9.08
N CYS A 57 19.94 -7.89 -7.82
CA CYS A 57 19.75 -9.10 -7.02
C CYS A 57 18.29 -9.54 -6.96
N LYS A 58 17.36 -8.60 -6.71
CA LYS A 58 15.92 -8.92 -6.69
C LYS A 58 15.41 -9.42 -8.04
N GLU A 59 15.82 -8.79 -9.14
CA GLU A 59 15.41 -9.21 -10.49
C GLU A 59 15.99 -10.60 -10.86
N GLU A 60 17.29 -10.83 -10.60
CA GLU A 60 17.94 -12.13 -10.79
C GLU A 60 17.25 -13.24 -9.99
N ALA A 61 17.00 -13.01 -8.70
CA ALA A 61 16.39 -13.99 -7.83
C ALA A 61 14.94 -14.30 -8.23
N SER A 62 14.16 -13.28 -8.58
CA SER A 62 12.73 -13.45 -8.84
C SER A 62 12.39 -13.92 -10.26
N LEU A 63 13.17 -13.52 -11.27
CA LEU A 63 12.90 -13.85 -12.67
C LEU A 63 13.71 -15.04 -13.18
N LEU A 64 14.91 -15.25 -12.63
CA LEU A 64 15.87 -16.25 -13.14
C LEU A 64 16.21 -17.34 -12.12
N ASP A 65 15.72 -17.25 -10.88
CA ASP A 65 16.09 -18.14 -9.76
C ASP A 65 17.62 -18.15 -9.49
N ILE A 66 18.27 -17.01 -9.73
CA ILE A 66 19.71 -16.82 -9.52
C ILE A 66 19.91 -16.03 -8.22
N THR A 67 20.57 -16.65 -7.24
CA THR A 67 20.79 -16.05 -5.91
C THR A 67 22.26 -15.98 -5.50
N ASP A 68 23.17 -16.42 -6.38
CA ASP A 68 24.61 -16.52 -6.15
C ASP A 68 25.43 -15.50 -6.98
N GLN A 69 24.77 -14.59 -7.70
CA GLN A 69 25.41 -13.50 -8.46
C GLN A 69 25.31 -12.17 -7.71
N ALA A 70 24.49 -11.21 -8.13
CA ALA A 70 24.44 -9.88 -7.49
C ALA A 70 24.06 -9.98 -6.00
N CYS A 71 23.23 -10.95 -5.64
CA CYS A 71 22.86 -11.22 -4.25
C CYS A 71 24.05 -11.64 -3.38
N SER A 72 25.05 -12.35 -3.93
CA SER A 72 26.23 -12.80 -3.18
C SER A 72 27.13 -11.64 -2.72
N LEU A 73 26.93 -10.44 -3.28
CA LEU A 73 27.66 -9.26 -2.85
C LEU A 73 27.32 -8.86 -1.41
N PHE A 74 26.11 -9.19 -0.97
CA PHE A 74 25.53 -8.84 0.32
C PHE A 74 25.54 -10.04 1.28
N SER A 75 25.85 -9.79 2.54
CA SER A 75 25.62 -10.74 3.61
C SER A 75 24.13 -10.90 3.92
N PRO A 76 23.69 -12.01 4.54
CA PRO A 76 22.29 -12.21 4.91
C PRO A 76 21.72 -11.07 5.77
N SER A 77 22.49 -10.50 6.70
CA SER A 77 22.06 -9.35 7.51
C SER A 77 21.87 -8.09 6.68
N GLU A 78 22.77 -7.82 5.73
CA GLU A 78 22.65 -6.68 4.80
C GLU A 78 21.41 -6.82 3.91
N ILE A 79 21.11 -8.04 3.42
CA ILE A 79 19.88 -8.32 2.66
C ILE A 79 18.64 -8.01 3.50
N THR A 80 18.58 -8.43 4.76
CA THR A 80 17.41 -8.12 5.61
C THR A 80 17.23 -6.62 5.85
N LEU A 81 18.34 -5.87 5.92
CA LEU A 81 18.31 -4.42 6.05
C LEU A 81 17.85 -3.74 4.76
N LEU A 82 18.33 -4.20 3.60
CA LEU A 82 17.89 -3.71 2.28
C LEU A 82 16.41 -3.98 2.04
N GLU A 83 15.93 -5.20 2.34
CA GLU A 83 14.51 -5.54 2.32
C GLU A 83 13.71 -4.58 3.21
N TRP A 84 14.19 -4.29 4.41
CA TRP A 84 13.52 -3.32 5.29
C TRP A 84 13.47 -1.90 4.71
N THR A 85 14.47 -1.46 3.94
CA THR A 85 14.40 -0.15 3.26
C THR A 85 13.30 -0.11 2.19
N ASP A 86 13.06 -1.22 1.49
CA ASP A 86 11.93 -1.35 0.55
C ASP A 86 10.59 -1.42 1.30
N ASP A 87 10.55 -2.13 2.44
CA ASP A 87 9.37 -2.21 3.30
C ASP A 87 8.93 -0.84 3.79
N LEU A 88 9.88 0.00 4.24
CA LEU A 88 9.62 1.37 4.67
C LEU A 88 8.99 2.21 3.56
N GLU A 89 9.58 2.17 2.37
CA GLU A 89 9.08 2.94 1.23
C GLU A 89 7.66 2.51 0.84
N MET A 90 7.45 1.20 0.72
CA MET A 90 6.14 0.65 0.41
C MET A 90 5.12 1.01 1.50
N TYR A 91 5.48 0.86 2.77
CA TYR A 91 4.60 1.16 3.90
C TYR A 91 4.17 2.63 3.92
N ILE A 92 5.14 3.55 3.82
CA ILE A 92 4.90 4.98 3.96
C ILE A 92 4.13 5.52 2.76
N LEU A 93 4.50 5.10 1.55
CA LEU A 93 4.02 5.72 0.32
C LEU A 93 2.88 4.97 -0.38
N LYS A 94 2.62 3.70 -0.02
CA LYS A 94 1.59 2.85 -0.66
C LYS A 94 0.74 2.06 0.34
N GLY A 95 1.29 1.77 1.52
CA GLY A 95 0.66 0.98 2.58
C GLY A 95 0.03 1.82 3.69
N TYR A 96 0.13 1.35 4.94
CA TYR A 96 -0.54 1.94 6.11
C TYR A 96 0.03 3.28 6.61
N GLY A 97 1.10 3.81 6.01
CA GLY A 97 1.72 5.06 6.47
C GLY A 97 0.75 6.24 6.55
N LYS A 98 -0.19 6.36 5.60
CA LYS A 98 -1.27 7.36 5.58
C LYS A 98 -2.54 6.76 5.01
N SER A 99 -3.70 7.20 5.50
CA SER A 99 -5.00 6.69 5.06
C SER A 99 -5.32 6.94 3.58
N ILE A 100 -4.81 8.03 3.00
CA ILE A 100 -4.96 8.33 1.57
C ILE A 100 -4.42 7.21 0.67
N ASN A 101 -3.37 6.51 1.11
CA ASN A 101 -2.72 5.47 0.33
C ASN A 101 -3.67 4.32 -0.03
N TYR A 102 -4.59 3.97 0.87
CA TYR A 102 -5.51 2.85 0.67
C TYR A 102 -6.95 3.26 0.44
N ARG A 103 -7.41 4.41 0.98
CA ARG A 103 -8.79 4.89 0.77
C ARG A 103 -9.11 5.27 -0.66
N MET A 104 -8.13 5.71 -1.43
CA MET A 104 -8.32 5.91 -2.87
C MET A 104 -8.75 4.63 -3.61
N GLY A 105 -8.50 3.45 -3.03
CA GLY A 105 -8.96 2.16 -3.55
C GLY A 105 -10.42 1.81 -3.24
N MET A 106 -11.16 2.65 -2.50
CA MET A 106 -12.54 2.33 -2.11
C MET A 106 -13.48 1.96 -3.27
N PRO A 107 -13.43 2.63 -4.43
CA PRO A 107 -14.26 2.22 -5.58
C PRO A 107 -14.04 0.77 -6.04
N LEU A 108 -12.83 0.22 -5.83
CA LEU A 108 -12.55 -1.18 -6.14
C LEU A 108 -13.18 -2.11 -5.09
N LEU A 109 -13.06 -1.79 -3.80
CA LEU A 109 -13.67 -2.59 -2.73
C LEU A 109 -15.20 -2.60 -2.84
N GLU A 110 -15.80 -1.47 -3.18
CA GLU A 110 -17.25 -1.37 -3.39
C GLU A 110 -17.72 -2.20 -4.59
N ASP A 111 -17.01 -2.17 -5.72
CA ASP A 111 -17.31 -3.01 -6.88
C ASP A 111 -17.20 -4.51 -6.55
N VAL A 112 -16.26 -4.92 -5.69
CA VAL A 112 -16.16 -6.30 -5.22
C VAL A 112 -17.36 -6.69 -4.35
N VAL A 113 -17.75 -5.85 -3.39
CA VAL A 113 -18.92 -6.10 -2.52
C VAL A 113 -20.20 -6.16 -3.34
N GLN A 114 -20.37 -5.24 -4.29
CA GLN A 114 -21.53 -5.20 -5.17
C GLN A 114 -21.63 -6.46 -6.04
N SER A 115 -20.51 -6.94 -6.60
CA SER A 115 -20.47 -8.20 -7.36
C SER A 115 -20.90 -9.40 -6.49
N MET A 116 -20.47 -9.45 -5.22
CA MET A 116 -20.93 -10.47 -4.27
C MET A 116 -22.43 -10.37 -3.96
N GLU A 117 -22.95 -9.16 -3.73
CA GLU A 117 -24.38 -8.93 -3.49
C GLU A 117 -25.23 -9.37 -4.69
N GLN A 118 -24.80 -9.04 -5.91
CA GLN A 118 -25.45 -9.48 -7.14
C GLN A 118 -25.46 -11.00 -7.29
N ALA A 119 -24.37 -11.69 -6.92
CA ALA A 119 -24.29 -13.14 -6.94
C ALA A 119 -25.23 -13.79 -5.89
N ILE A 120 -25.37 -13.17 -4.71
CA ILE A 120 -26.33 -13.59 -3.68
C ILE A 120 -27.76 -13.45 -4.21
N MET A 121 -28.12 -12.26 -4.71
CA MET A 121 -29.46 -11.98 -5.24
C MET A 121 -29.83 -12.95 -6.37
N ALA A 122 -28.94 -13.13 -7.36
CA ALA A 122 -29.19 -14.04 -8.47
C ALA A 122 -29.45 -15.49 -8.00
N LYS A 123 -28.77 -15.91 -6.92
CA LYS A 123 -28.98 -17.24 -6.35
C LYS A 123 -30.30 -17.35 -5.58
N GLU A 124 -30.69 -16.31 -4.84
CA GLU A 124 -31.93 -16.25 -4.06
C GLU A 124 -33.17 -16.16 -4.97
N GLU A 125 -33.07 -15.39 -6.06
CA GLU A 125 -34.08 -15.25 -7.12
C GLU A 125 -34.12 -16.44 -8.10
N LYS A 126 -33.28 -17.46 -7.86
CA LYS A 126 -33.20 -18.69 -8.67
C LYS A 126 -32.95 -18.42 -10.16
N HIS A 127 -32.09 -17.45 -10.47
CA HIS A 127 -31.63 -17.22 -11.83
C HIS A 127 -31.04 -18.48 -12.45
N VAL A 128 -31.17 -18.59 -13.77
CA VAL A 128 -30.70 -19.75 -14.53
C VAL A 128 -29.19 -19.94 -14.28
N PRO A 129 -28.71 -21.15 -13.97
CA PRO A 129 -27.28 -21.40 -13.81
C PRO A 129 -26.50 -20.95 -15.05
N GLY A 130 -25.50 -20.07 -14.85
CA GLY A 130 -24.71 -19.50 -15.94
C GLY A 130 -25.21 -18.16 -16.47
N SER A 131 -26.36 -17.67 -16.01
CA SER A 131 -26.90 -16.35 -16.41
C SER A 131 -26.41 -15.18 -15.54
N PHE A 132 -25.51 -15.42 -14.59
CA PHE A 132 -24.95 -14.40 -13.70
C PHE A 132 -23.44 -14.63 -13.50
N GLU A 133 -22.72 -13.54 -13.24
CA GLU A 133 -21.27 -13.56 -13.04
C GLU A 133 -20.90 -14.39 -11.79
N LYS A 134 -19.94 -15.31 -11.93
CA LYS A 134 -19.42 -16.13 -10.83
C LYS A 134 -17.99 -15.83 -10.45
N ALA A 135 -17.25 -15.19 -11.35
CA ALA A 135 -15.85 -14.85 -11.16
C ALA A 135 -15.54 -13.59 -11.95
N ARG A 136 -14.74 -12.70 -11.34
CA ARG A 136 -14.25 -11.48 -11.98
C ARG A 136 -12.76 -11.35 -11.70
N LEU A 137 -11.95 -11.63 -12.73
CA LEU A 137 -10.49 -11.59 -12.66
C LEU A 137 -10.01 -10.18 -13.03
N ARG A 138 -9.15 -9.60 -12.21
CA ARG A 138 -8.63 -8.24 -12.40
C ARG A 138 -7.12 -8.28 -12.30
N PHE A 139 -6.45 -7.69 -13.28
CA PHE A 139 -4.98 -7.60 -13.35
C PHE A 139 -4.58 -6.14 -13.17
N ALA A 140 -3.67 -5.89 -12.25
CA ALA A 140 -3.25 -4.54 -11.87
C ALA A 140 -1.78 -4.52 -11.41
N HIS A 141 -1.32 -3.34 -11.01
CA HIS A 141 0.05 -3.14 -10.50
C HIS A 141 0.10 -3.28 -8.97
N ALA A 142 1.31 -3.33 -8.42
CA ALA A 142 1.53 -3.35 -6.96
C ALA A 142 0.88 -2.13 -6.27
N GLU A 143 0.85 -0.98 -6.96
CA GLU A 143 0.18 0.26 -6.56
C GLU A 143 -1.35 0.13 -6.45
N THR A 144 -1.91 -1.01 -6.85
CA THR A 144 -3.32 -1.38 -6.63
C THR A 144 -3.44 -2.46 -5.57
N VAL A 145 -2.60 -3.50 -5.66
CA VAL A 145 -2.63 -4.65 -4.74
C VAL A 145 -2.32 -4.23 -3.30
N VAL A 146 -1.30 -3.40 -3.08
CA VAL A 146 -0.89 -2.95 -1.74
C VAL A 146 -2.00 -2.13 -1.05
N PRO A 147 -2.54 -1.05 -1.66
CA PRO A 147 -3.71 -0.35 -1.14
C PRO A 147 -4.92 -1.25 -0.86
N PHE A 148 -5.19 -2.21 -1.74
CA PHE A 148 -6.32 -3.11 -1.58
C PHE A 148 -6.14 -4.08 -0.40
N SER A 149 -4.94 -4.63 -0.22
CA SER A 149 -4.58 -5.41 0.98
C SER A 149 -4.77 -4.60 2.27
N CYS A 150 -4.44 -3.30 2.24
CA CYS A 150 -4.65 -2.39 3.37
C CYS A 150 -6.13 -2.13 3.66
N LEU A 151 -6.97 -1.96 2.63
CA LEU A 151 -8.42 -1.82 2.78
C LEU A 151 -9.07 -3.06 3.41
N LEU A 152 -8.50 -4.24 3.18
CA LEU A 152 -8.95 -5.49 3.83
C LEU A 152 -8.45 -5.62 5.27
N GLY A 153 -7.60 -4.71 5.74
CA GLY A 153 -7.00 -4.74 7.08
C GLY A 153 -5.97 -5.84 7.27
N LEU A 154 -5.36 -6.36 6.18
CA LEU A 154 -4.36 -7.43 6.26
C LEU A 154 -3.05 -6.93 6.87
N PHE A 155 -2.25 -7.83 7.42
CA PHE A 155 -0.91 -7.51 7.99
C PHE A 155 -0.90 -6.56 9.19
N LEU A 156 -2.02 -6.43 9.92
CA LEU A 156 -2.13 -5.66 11.16
C LEU A 156 -2.03 -6.54 12.41
N GLU A 157 -1.56 -6.00 13.53
CA GLU A 157 -1.38 -6.65 14.82
C GLU A 157 -2.23 -6.02 15.93
N GLY A 158 -2.72 -6.86 16.86
CA GLY A 158 -3.39 -6.39 18.08
C GLY A 158 -4.49 -5.36 17.79
N SER A 159 -4.35 -4.17 18.38
CA SER A 159 -5.31 -3.06 18.25
C SER A 159 -5.08 -2.19 17.01
N GLU A 160 -4.12 -2.51 16.13
CA GLU A 160 -3.83 -1.68 14.95
C GLU A 160 -5.02 -1.57 14.00
N PHE A 161 -5.86 -2.61 13.91
CA PHE A 161 -7.10 -2.56 13.14
C PHE A 161 -8.04 -1.45 13.64
N ASP A 162 -8.22 -1.33 14.96
CA ASP A 162 -9.03 -0.25 15.55
C ASP A 162 -8.37 1.12 15.35
N THR A 163 -7.04 1.17 15.37
CA THR A 163 -6.25 2.40 15.15
C THR A 163 -6.46 2.95 13.73
N ILE A 164 -6.43 2.09 12.70
CA ILE A 164 -6.66 2.53 11.32
C ILE A 164 -8.12 2.97 11.07
N GLN A 165 -9.10 2.36 11.75
CA GLN A 165 -10.50 2.79 11.66
C GLN A 165 -10.73 4.21 12.21
N LYS A 166 -9.86 4.64 13.13
CA LYS A 166 -9.82 5.99 13.72
C LYS A 166 -8.91 6.95 12.96
N GLU A 167 -8.32 6.51 11.84
CA GLU A 167 -7.43 7.32 11.00
C GLU A 167 -6.15 7.79 11.69
N ILE A 168 -5.77 7.09 12.76
CA ILE A 168 -4.54 7.37 13.50
C ILE A 168 -3.38 6.71 12.75
N PRO A 169 -2.30 7.44 12.40
CA PRO A 169 -1.13 6.84 11.77
C PRO A 169 -0.51 5.76 12.65
N LEU A 170 -0.16 4.63 12.03
CA LEU A 170 0.57 3.55 12.68
C LEU A 170 2.07 3.85 12.75
N ALA A 171 2.75 3.19 13.68
CA ALA A 171 4.21 3.21 13.73
C ALA A 171 4.82 2.58 12.46
N PHE A 172 6.06 2.93 12.15
CA PHE A 172 6.77 2.32 11.03
C PHE A 172 7.22 0.89 11.37
N PRO A 173 7.36 0.02 10.34
CA PRO A 173 7.91 -1.32 10.53
C PRO A 173 9.26 -1.28 11.27
N LEU A 174 9.40 -2.13 12.28
CA LEU A 174 10.62 -2.20 13.08
C LEU A 174 11.82 -2.58 12.20
N LYS A 175 12.96 -1.90 12.39
CA LYS A 175 14.24 -2.24 11.74
C LYS A 175 14.70 -3.63 12.19
N PRO A 176 15.27 -4.49 11.33
CA PRO A 176 15.93 -5.73 11.75
C PRO A 176 17.05 -5.49 12.77
N PRO A 177 17.34 -6.45 13.69
CA PRO A 177 16.83 -7.83 13.74
C PRO A 177 15.45 -7.99 14.40
N GLN A 178 14.80 -6.90 14.79
CA GLN A 178 13.45 -6.94 15.35
C GLN A 178 12.47 -7.53 14.33
N LYS A 179 11.56 -8.37 14.82
CA LYS A 179 10.50 -8.96 13.97
C LYS A 179 9.52 -7.87 13.55
N ARG A 180 9.05 -7.95 12.31
CA ARG A 180 8.05 -7.06 11.73
C ARG A 180 7.04 -7.86 10.93
N LYS A 181 5.76 -7.48 11.00
CA LYS A 181 4.69 -8.15 10.25
C LYS A 181 4.57 -7.64 8.82
N TRP A 182 4.74 -6.33 8.63
CA TRP A 182 4.75 -5.73 7.31
C TRP A 182 6.07 -6.05 6.58
N ARG A 183 5.97 -6.80 5.50
CA ARG A 183 7.05 -7.11 4.57
C ARG A 183 6.52 -6.98 3.14
N GLY A 184 7.04 -6.04 2.36
CA GLY A 184 6.62 -5.80 0.98
C GLY A 184 6.77 -7.04 0.10
N SER A 185 7.79 -7.85 0.36
CA SER A 185 8.02 -9.17 -0.27
C SER A 185 6.87 -10.17 -0.04
N ILE A 186 6.09 -10.00 1.03
CA ILE A 186 4.90 -10.81 1.31
C ILE A 186 3.65 -10.12 0.77
N VAL A 187 3.53 -8.79 0.96
CA VAL A 187 2.31 -8.03 0.61
C VAL A 187 2.08 -7.94 -0.91
N ALA A 188 3.15 -7.79 -1.69
CA ALA A 188 3.06 -7.65 -3.14
C ALA A 188 4.34 -8.16 -3.84
N PRO A 189 4.65 -9.46 -3.77
CA PRO A 189 5.65 -10.07 -4.63
C PRO A 189 5.24 -9.99 -6.11
N PHE A 190 6.14 -10.38 -7.02
CA PHE A 190 5.73 -10.65 -8.41
C PHE A 190 4.60 -11.69 -8.42
N ALA A 191 3.57 -11.44 -9.23
CA ALA A 191 2.31 -12.20 -9.27
C ALA A 191 1.49 -12.20 -7.95
N GLY A 192 1.82 -11.33 -6.98
CA GLY A 192 1.06 -11.20 -5.74
C GLY A 192 -0.40 -10.78 -5.97
N ASN A 193 -1.31 -11.36 -5.20
CA ASN A 193 -2.75 -11.21 -5.43
C ASN A 193 -3.60 -11.30 -4.16
N ASN A 194 -4.84 -10.82 -4.26
CA ASN A 194 -5.89 -11.04 -3.27
C ASN A 194 -7.10 -11.65 -3.97
N MET A 195 -7.50 -12.85 -3.55
CA MET A 195 -8.72 -13.52 -3.99
C MET A 195 -9.76 -13.43 -2.88
N LEU A 196 -10.94 -12.91 -3.19
CA LEU A 196 -12.07 -12.92 -2.27
C LEU A 196 -13.12 -13.91 -2.76
N VAL A 197 -13.39 -14.92 -1.95
CA VAL A 197 -14.31 -16.02 -2.29
C VAL A 197 -15.57 -15.90 -1.45
N LEU A 198 -16.71 -15.81 -2.13
CA LEU A 198 -18.03 -15.84 -1.49
C LEU A 198 -18.51 -17.29 -1.38
N TYR A 199 -18.66 -17.76 -0.15
CA TYR A 199 -19.23 -19.04 0.19
C TYR A 199 -20.69 -18.90 0.63
N ARG A 200 -21.47 -19.96 0.37
CA ARG A 200 -22.79 -20.17 0.97
C ARG A 200 -22.76 -21.47 1.75
N CYS A 201 -23.05 -21.39 3.05
CA CYS A 201 -23.16 -22.57 3.88
C CYS A 201 -24.62 -23.02 3.98
N PRO A 202 -24.92 -24.33 3.92
CA PRO A 202 -26.23 -24.84 4.32
C PRO A 202 -26.44 -24.52 5.79
N ALA A 203 -27.38 -23.63 6.10
CA ALA A 203 -27.65 -23.23 7.46
C ALA A 203 -29.17 -23.22 7.71
N PRO A 204 -29.63 -23.61 8.91
CA PRO A 204 -31.05 -23.50 9.28
C PRO A 204 -31.56 -22.07 9.08
N ASP A 205 -32.87 -21.88 8.86
CA ASP A 205 -33.43 -20.54 8.63
C ASP A 205 -33.20 -19.54 9.77
N LYS A 206 -32.89 -20.01 10.98
CA LYS A 206 -32.53 -19.20 12.15
C LYS A 206 -31.04 -18.88 12.24
N ALA A 207 -30.20 -19.34 11.31
CA ALA A 207 -28.78 -19.06 11.33
C ALA A 207 -28.52 -17.57 11.08
N ARG A 208 -27.63 -16.98 11.88
CA ARG A 208 -27.30 -15.56 11.83
C ARG A 208 -26.67 -15.13 10.51
N SER A 209 -26.06 -16.06 9.76
CA SER A 209 -25.42 -15.78 8.47
C SER A 209 -25.41 -17.01 7.56
N LYS A 210 -25.84 -16.83 6.30
CA LYS A 210 -25.84 -17.88 5.25
C LYS A 210 -24.66 -17.74 4.28
N HIS A 211 -24.05 -16.55 4.24
CA HIS A 211 -22.98 -16.18 3.30
C HIS A 211 -21.72 -15.74 4.05
N PHE A 212 -20.56 -16.18 3.56
CA PHE A 212 -19.26 -15.92 4.16
C PHE A 212 -18.26 -15.51 3.09
N VAL A 213 -17.36 -14.59 3.41
CA VAL A 213 -16.23 -14.19 2.57
C VAL A 213 -14.96 -14.78 3.16
N GLN A 214 -14.17 -15.42 2.33
CA GLN A 214 -12.79 -15.80 2.64
C GLN A 214 -11.86 -14.94 1.80
N VAL A 215 -10.80 -14.44 2.41
CA VAL A 215 -9.70 -13.78 1.69
C VAL A 215 -8.56 -14.78 1.59
N LEU A 216 -8.06 -14.99 0.37
CA LEU A 216 -6.80 -15.67 0.12
C LEU A 216 -5.82 -14.59 -0.38
N HIS A 217 -4.69 -14.45 0.31
CA HIS A 217 -3.61 -13.58 -0.09
C HIS A 217 -2.45 -14.43 -0.61
N ASN A 218 -2.04 -14.20 -1.86
CA ASN A 218 -1.12 -15.08 -2.58
C ASN A 218 -1.53 -16.55 -2.44
N GLU A 219 -2.79 -16.85 -2.79
CA GLU A 219 -3.36 -18.20 -2.78
C GLU A 219 -3.47 -18.89 -1.40
N HIS A 220 -3.06 -18.22 -0.32
CA HIS A 220 -3.16 -18.75 1.04
C HIS A 220 -4.28 -18.05 1.82
N PRO A 221 -5.17 -18.81 2.50
CA PRO A 221 -6.15 -18.22 3.41
C PRO A 221 -5.47 -17.30 4.44
N ILE A 222 -6.03 -16.11 4.64
CA ILE A 222 -5.51 -15.15 5.60
C ILE A 222 -6.62 -14.70 6.57
N PRO A 223 -6.37 -14.75 7.89
CA PRO A 223 -7.35 -14.31 8.87
C PRO A 223 -7.54 -12.79 8.80
N MET A 224 -8.80 -12.35 8.80
CA MET A 224 -9.14 -10.93 8.74
C MET A 224 -9.30 -10.35 10.16
N PRO A 225 -8.53 -9.32 10.55
CA PRO A 225 -8.67 -8.68 11.87
C PRO A 225 -10.09 -8.14 12.12
N GLY A 226 -10.72 -7.55 11.11
CA GLY A 226 -12.11 -7.07 11.19
C GLY A 226 -13.16 -8.15 11.37
N CYS A 227 -12.77 -9.42 11.29
CA CYS A 227 -13.61 -10.59 11.48
C CYS A 227 -13.13 -11.45 12.65
N ASN A 228 -12.57 -10.80 13.68
CA ASN A 228 -12.00 -11.42 14.88
C ASN A 228 -10.88 -12.44 14.57
N GLY A 229 -10.13 -12.20 13.48
CA GLY A 229 -9.06 -13.10 13.05
C GLY A 229 -9.55 -14.43 12.49
N SER A 230 -10.81 -14.51 12.04
CA SER A 230 -11.34 -15.68 11.32
C SER A 230 -10.96 -15.64 9.83
N ASP A 231 -10.69 -16.81 9.25
CA ASP A 231 -10.51 -16.98 7.80
C ASP A 231 -11.83 -16.80 7.04
N PHE A 232 -12.94 -17.21 7.67
CA PHE A 232 -14.29 -17.07 7.12
C PHE A 232 -15.04 -15.98 7.85
N CYS A 233 -15.32 -14.89 7.16
CA CYS A 233 -16.04 -13.75 7.70
C CYS A 233 -17.50 -13.78 7.24
N PRO A 234 -18.49 -13.72 8.14
CA PRO A 234 -19.87 -13.50 7.73
C PRO A 234 -19.98 -12.27 6.83
N PHE A 235 -20.69 -12.37 5.70
CA PHE A 235 -20.68 -11.30 4.70
C PHE A 235 -21.15 -9.95 5.24
N GLU A 236 -22.15 -9.95 6.12
CA GLU A 236 -22.62 -8.72 6.78
C GLU A 236 -21.56 -8.13 7.74
N VAL A 237 -20.80 -8.98 8.45
CA VAL A 237 -19.69 -8.53 9.30
C VAL A 237 -18.57 -7.94 8.45
N PHE A 238 -18.26 -8.55 7.30
CA PHE A 238 -17.28 -8.00 6.35
C PHE A 238 -17.70 -6.58 5.90
N LYS A 239 -18.96 -6.40 5.51
CA LYS A 239 -19.48 -5.08 5.13
C LYS A 239 -19.43 -4.08 6.29
N GLU A 240 -19.82 -4.48 7.49
CA GLU A 240 -19.89 -3.59 8.67
C GLU A 240 -18.49 -3.20 9.20
N LYS A 241 -17.57 -4.17 9.30
CA LYS A 241 -16.29 -3.99 10.01
C LYS A 241 -15.12 -3.65 9.09
N ILE A 242 -15.14 -4.08 7.84
CA ILE A 242 -14.05 -3.84 6.88
C ILE A 242 -14.46 -2.73 5.91
N VAL A 243 -15.62 -2.83 5.27
CA VAL A 243 -16.00 -1.89 4.20
C VAL A 243 -16.49 -0.54 4.75
N ALA A 244 -17.46 -0.56 5.65
CA ALA A 244 -18.13 0.66 6.13
C ALA A 244 -17.20 1.70 6.79
N PRO A 245 -16.17 1.34 7.58
CA PRO A 245 -15.27 2.33 8.18
C PRO A 245 -14.50 3.17 7.16
N HIS A 246 -14.31 2.65 5.95
CA HIS A 246 -13.63 3.38 4.86
C HIS A 246 -14.57 4.28 4.06
N ARG A 247 -15.90 4.04 4.10
CA ARG A 247 -16.92 4.86 3.41
C ARG A 247 -17.12 6.26 3.98
N LYS A 248 -16.47 6.61 5.09
CA LYS A 248 -16.53 7.96 5.69
C LYS A 248 -16.14 9.07 4.70
N HIS A 249 -15.30 8.74 3.71
CA HIS A 249 -14.83 9.66 2.69
C HIS A 249 -14.97 8.99 1.33
N ASP A 250 -15.72 9.59 0.41
CA ASP A 250 -15.79 9.11 -0.96
C ASP A 250 -14.50 9.41 -1.74
N TYR A 251 -14.37 8.77 -2.91
CA TYR A 251 -13.17 8.90 -3.74
C TYR A 251 -12.86 10.36 -4.09
N ASP A 252 -13.86 11.13 -4.48
CA ASP A 252 -13.67 12.54 -4.89
C ASP A 252 -13.22 13.42 -3.72
N THR A 253 -13.75 13.18 -2.53
CA THR A 253 -13.32 13.86 -1.30
C THR A 253 -11.88 13.51 -0.97
N VAL A 254 -11.48 12.24 -1.12
CA VAL A 254 -10.10 11.80 -0.87
C VAL A 254 -9.13 12.38 -1.91
N CYS A 255 -9.54 12.41 -3.18
CA CYS A 255 -8.62 12.60 -4.30
C CYS A 255 -8.64 13.99 -4.94
N ASN A 256 -9.77 14.69 -4.89
CA ASN A 256 -10.02 15.94 -5.61
C ASN A 256 -10.35 17.13 -4.67
N ALA A 257 -10.70 16.89 -3.41
CA ALA A 257 -10.91 17.98 -2.46
C ALA A 257 -9.62 18.80 -2.30
N LYS A 258 -9.72 20.12 -2.42
CA LYS A 258 -8.62 21.02 -2.10
C LYS A 258 -8.29 20.84 -0.63
N LEU A 259 -7.13 20.25 -0.34
CA LEU A 259 -6.58 20.24 1.01
C LEU A 259 -6.47 21.71 1.44
N GLU A 260 -7.26 22.14 2.43
CA GLU A 260 -7.11 23.47 3.00
C GLU A 260 -5.64 23.65 3.41
N GLN A 261 -4.97 24.62 2.80
CA GLN A 261 -3.65 25.04 3.24
C GLN A 261 -3.78 25.47 4.69
N LYS A 262 -3.15 24.73 5.62
CA LYS A 262 -2.98 25.24 6.99
C LYS A 262 -2.35 26.63 6.91
N PRO A 263 -2.81 27.62 7.70
CA PRO A 263 -2.37 29.01 7.54
C PRO A 263 -0.86 29.11 7.74
N SER A 264 -0.17 29.75 6.80
CA SER A 264 1.25 30.09 6.95
C SER A 264 1.44 30.93 8.20
N GLY A 265 2.42 30.56 9.01
CA GLY A 265 2.81 31.31 10.19
C GLY A 265 3.12 32.78 9.87
N SER A 266 2.68 33.64 10.79
CA SER A 266 3.15 34.99 11.10
C SER A 266 3.28 36.00 9.94
N LYS A 267 2.33 36.95 9.91
CA LYS A 267 2.31 38.19 9.11
C LYS A 267 3.48 39.17 9.37
N ILE A 268 4.55 38.76 10.04
CA ILE A 268 5.65 39.66 10.44
C ILE A 268 6.80 39.64 9.42
N PHE A 269 6.90 38.64 8.53
CA PHE A 269 7.99 38.56 7.55
C PHE A 269 7.70 39.18 6.16
N GLN A 270 6.45 39.58 5.87
CA GLN A 270 6.09 40.17 4.57
C GLN A 270 6.53 41.63 4.39
N ILE A 271 6.92 42.32 5.47
CA ILE A 271 7.36 43.73 5.40
C ILE A 271 8.84 43.85 5.00
N LEU A 272 9.64 42.78 5.14
CA LEU A 272 11.09 42.81 4.83
C LEU A 272 11.43 42.45 3.37
N GLN A 273 10.49 41.90 2.59
CA GLN A 273 10.71 41.58 1.17
C GLN A 273 10.35 42.72 0.21
N TRP A 274 9.60 43.74 0.68
CA TRP A 274 9.22 44.89 -0.15
C TRP A 274 10.37 45.87 -0.39
N PHE A 275 11.40 45.87 0.47
CA PHE A 275 12.56 46.75 0.32
C PHE A 275 13.67 46.21 -0.59
N PHE A 276 13.58 44.97 -1.08
CA PHE A 276 14.64 44.34 -1.88
C PHE A 276 14.31 44.08 -3.37
N GLN A 277 13.12 44.48 -3.85
CA GLN A 277 12.70 44.26 -5.25
C GLN A 277 12.68 45.50 -6.16
N LEU A 278 13.33 46.60 -5.76
CA LEU A 278 13.46 47.80 -6.61
C LEU A 278 14.73 47.80 -7.49
N GLY A 279 15.28 46.62 -7.81
CA GLY A 279 16.48 46.55 -8.64
C GLY A 279 16.74 45.17 -9.23
N LYS A 280 16.07 44.86 -10.34
CA LYS A 280 16.67 44.37 -11.60
C LYS A 280 15.60 43.77 -12.50
N GLY A 281 15.64 44.20 -13.75
CA GLY A 281 14.64 43.92 -14.78
C GLY A 281 14.84 42.60 -15.52
N ASP A 282 13.76 42.27 -16.21
CA ASP A 282 13.50 41.37 -17.33
C ASP A 282 14.65 40.51 -17.88
N LYS A 283 14.36 39.20 -18.00
CA LYS A 283 14.47 38.44 -19.26
C LYS A 283 13.63 37.16 -19.24
N TYR A 284 13.09 36.86 -20.42
CA TYR A 284 12.09 35.86 -20.80
C TYR A 284 12.51 34.37 -20.65
N PRO A 285 11.55 33.42 -20.76
CA PRO A 285 11.63 32.04 -20.27
C PRO A 285 12.01 31.02 -21.34
N LYS A 286 12.46 29.83 -20.93
CA LYS A 286 12.35 28.58 -21.72
C LYS A 286 12.28 27.32 -20.84
N ASP A 287 11.17 26.62 -21.06
CA ASP A 287 10.99 25.20 -21.37
C ASP A 287 11.19 24.09 -20.33
N GLU A 288 10.13 23.28 -20.30
CA GLU A 288 9.85 22.05 -19.57
C GLU A 288 10.75 20.88 -20.02
N PHE A 289 11.21 20.10 -19.03
CA PHE A 289 11.21 18.64 -19.02
C PHE A 289 11.04 18.17 -17.56
#